data_AF-A0A1Q3EAM4-F1
#
_entry.id   AF-A0A1Q3EAM4-F1
#
_cell.length_a   1.000
_cell.length_b   1.000
_cell.length_c   1.000
_cell.angle_alpha   90.00
_cell.angle_beta   90.00
_cell.angle_gamma   90.00
#
_symmetry.space_group_name_H-M   'P 1'
#
loop_
_entity.id
_entity.type
_entity.pdbx_description
1 polymer ?
#
loop_
_entity_poly.entity_id
_entity_poly.type
_entity_poly.pdbx_seq_one_letter_code
_entity_poly.pdbx_strand_id
1 'polypeptide(L)'
;MKFAYPASSSIDSLTPLHIALKIARHCPCTACENCKGLHPSIGVHVVLDDGSGESILGELGQYGSDDDDEKPSAPPYLDICACGHGVAEHGANELQIGTEEYRRRASYAIRIDENMQDEGKLLDFAYSDPDVETCQFLRTTSQ
;
A
#
# COMPACT_ATOMS: atom_id res chain seq x y z
N MET A 1 12.99 -9.55 4.22
CA MET A 1 12.00 -9.27 5.28
C MET A 1 10.61 -9.22 4.65
N LYS A 2 9.55 -9.58 5.38
CA LYS A 2 8.17 -9.58 4.87
C LYS A 2 7.37 -8.43 5.49
N PHE A 3 6.60 -7.71 4.69
CA PHE A 3 5.68 -6.66 5.13
C PHE A 3 4.29 -6.89 4.57
N ALA A 4 3.27 -6.41 5.28
CA ALA A 4 1.89 -6.43 4.83
C ALA A 4 1.53 -5.20 3.99
N TYR A 5 0.61 -5.38 3.04
CA TYR A 5 -0.11 -4.31 2.36
C TYR A 5 -1.62 -4.55 2.47
N PRO A 6 -2.44 -3.50 2.73
CA PRO A 6 -3.86 -3.66 2.94
C PRO A 6 -4.60 -4.11 1.67
N ALA A 7 -5.20 -5.29 1.72
CA ALA A 7 -5.97 -5.88 0.64
C ALA A 7 -7.36 -5.26 0.48
N SER A 8 -7.94 -4.75 1.56
CA SER A 8 -9.28 -4.16 1.52
C SER A 8 -9.34 -2.93 0.61
N SER A 9 -10.39 -2.83 -0.19
CA SER A 9 -10.71 -1.64 -0.99
C SER A 9 -11.83 -0.79 -0.37
N SER A 10 -12.46 -1.22 0.71
CA SER A 10 -13.53 -0.45 1.34
C SER A 10 -12.95 0.57 2.33
N ILE A 11 -13.20 1.87 2.09
CA ILE A 11 -12.68 2.94 2.96
C ILE A 11 -13.12 2.79 4.43
N ASP A 12 -14.33 2.27 4.68
CA ASP A 12 -14.89 2.09 6.02
C ASP A 12 -14.21 0.96 6.82
N SER A 13 -13.54 0.03 6.16
CA SER A 13 -12.80 -1.07 6.81
C SER A 13 -11.29 -0.81 6.90
N LEU A 14 -10.81 0.31 6.34
CA LEU A 14 -9.41 0.69 6.38
C LEU A 14 -9.11 1.54 7.62
N THR A 15 -8.02 1.19 8.32
CA THR A 15 -7.48 2.05 9.38
C THR A 15 -6.85 3.31 8.77
N PRO A 16 -6.64 4.38 9.55
CA PRO A 16 -5.95 5.58 9.05
C PRO A 16 -4.57 5.27 8.42
N LEU A 17 -3.84 4.30 9.00
CA LEU A 17 -2.57 3.83 8.46
C LEU A 17 -2.75 3.14 7.09
N HIS A 18 -3.77 2.29 6.94
CA HIS A 18 -4.00 1.61 5.66
C HIS A 18 -4.36 2.61 4.55
N ILE A 19 -5.18 3.60 4.88
CA ILE A 19 -5.49 4.69 3.94
C ILE A 19 -4.20 5.43 3.58
N ALA A 20 -3.37 5.75 4.56
CA ALA A 20 -2.11 6.44 4.32
C ALA A 20 -1.16 5.64 3.42
N LEU A 21 -1.07 4.32 3.59
CA LEU A 21 -0.27 3.44 2.75
C LEU A 21 -0.74 3.44 1.29
N LYS A 22 -2.07 3.34 1.08
CA LYS A 22 -2.66 3.39 -0.26
C LYS A 22 -2.37 4.73 -0.94
N ILE A 23 -2.56 5.84 -0.22
CA ILE A 23 -2.21 7.17 -0.74
C ILE A 23 -0.73 7.25 -1.07
N ALA A 24 0.13 6.83 -0.13
CA ALA A 24 1.58 6.94 -0.24
C ALA A 24 2.11 6.16 -1.45
N ARG A 25 1.54 5.00 -1.77
CA ARG A 25 1.91 4.22 -2.94
C ARG A 25 1.79 4.98 -4.25
N HIS A 26 0.75 5.80 -4.39
CA HIS A 26 0.43 6.51 -5.64
C HIS A 26 0.83 7.98 -5.64
N CYS A 27 1.54 8.43 -4.60
CA CYS A 27 1.97 9.80 -4.41
C CYS A 27 3.51 9.91 -4.43
N PRO A 28 4.08 10.82 -5.21
CA PRO A 28 5.51 11.05 -5.19
C PRO A 28 5.96 11.58 -3.83
N CYS A 29 7.20 11.24 -3.46
CA CYS A 29 7.80 11.76 -2.25
C CYS A 29 8.08 13.26 -2.39
N THR A 30 7.75 14.05 -1.37
CA THR A 30 8.05 15.49 -1.34
C THR A 30 9.49 15.80 -0.94
N ALA A 31 10.20 14.83 -0.36
CA ALA A 31 11.56 15.00 0.15
C ALA A 31 12.66 14.57 -0.85
N CYS A 32 12.33 13.78 -1.87
CA CYS A 32 13.28 13.38 -2.91
C CYS A 32 12.68 13.49 -4.31
N GLU A 33 13.52 13.72 -5.32
CA GLU A 33 13.06 14.08 -6.67
C GLU A 33 12.65 12.88 -7.53
N ASN A 34 13.11 11.67 -7.21
CA ASN A 34 13.01 10.51 -8.10
C ASN A 34 12.06 9.41 -7.58
N CYS A 35 11.43 9.59 -6.41
CA CYS A 35 10.48 8.63 -5.86
C CYS A 35 9.06 8.97 -6.32
N LYS A 36 8.46 8.07 -7.09
CA LYS A 36 7.12 8.23 -7.67
C LYS A 36 5.98 7.79 -6.75
N GLY A 37 6.31 7.09 -5.67
CA GLY A 37 5.35 6.37 -4.84
C GLY A 37 6.06 5.55 -3.78
N LEU A 38 5.38 5.28 -2.67
CA LEU A 38 5.89 4.38 -1.65
C LEU A 38 6.07 2.99 -2.24
N HIS A 39 7.29 2.49 -2.19
CA HIS A 39 7.65 1.16 -2.68
C HIS A 39 8.68 0.49 -1.76
N PRO A 40 8.69 -0.86 -1.70
CA PRO A 40 9.61 -1.60 -0.85
C PRO A 40 11.07 -1.44 -1.30
N SER A 41 11.99 -1.57 -0.34
CA SER A 41 13.43 -1.68 -0.62
C SER A 41 13.76 -2.99 -1.33
N ILE A 42 14.93 -3.06 -1.98
CA ILE A 42 15.41 -4.28 -2.65
C ILE A 42 15.48 -5.42 -1.63
N GLY A 43 14.90 -6.58 -1.96
CA GLY A 43 14.87 -7.77 -1.09
C GLY A 43 13.80 -7.75 0.01
N VAL A 44 12.93 -6.73 0.02
CA VAL A 44 11.71 -6.72 0.83
C VAL A 44 10.56 -7.35 0.04
N HIS A 45 9.89 -8.30 0.66
CA HIS A 45 8.71 -8.96 0.09
C HIS A 45 7.46 -8.39 0.73
N VAL A 46 6.52 -7.94 -0.09
CA VAL A 46 5.23 -7.44 0.38
C VAL A 46 4.17 -8.49 0.09
N VAL A 47 3.34 -8.79 1.07
CA VAL A 47 2.21 -9.72 0.98
C VAL A 47 0.93 -9.01 1.37
N LEU A 48 -0.21 -9.51 0.89
CA LEU A 48 -1.51 -9.00 1.30
C LEU A 48 -1.86 -9.47 2.72
N ASP A 49 -2.57 -8.64 3.47
CA ASP A 49 -2.98 -8.92 4.85
C ASP A 49 -4.20 -9.86 4.97
N ASP A 50 -4.84 -10.19 3.85
CA ASP A 50 -5.96 -11.15 3.76
C ASP A 50 -5.51 -12.61 3.56
N GLY A 51 -4.20 -12.85 3.42
CA GLY A 51 -3.63 -14.18 3.15
C GLY A 51 -3.70 -14.62 1.68
N SER A 52 -4.26 -13.80 0.78
CA SER A 52 -4.40 -14.14 -0.65
C SER A 52 -3.06 -14.21 -1.39
N GLY A 53 -1.98 -13.69 -0.81
CA GLY A 53 -0.62 -13.77 -1.36
C GLY A 53 0.12 -15.09 -1.09
N GLU A 54 -0.46 -15.99 -0.29
CA GLU A 54 0.15 -17.28 0.07
C GLU A 54 -0.36 -18.38 -0.85
N SER A 55 -0.16 -18.23 -2.16
CA SER A 55 -0.52 -19.24 -3.14
C SER A 55 0.51 -19.24 -4.25
N ILE A 56 1.49 -20.15 -4.14
CA ILE A 56 2.28 -20.84 -5.19
C ILE A 56 3.48 -21.51 -4.47
N LEU A 57 3.29 -22.68 -3.82
CA LEU A 57 4.31 -23.59 -3.20
C LEU A 57 4.47 -23.55 -1.66
N GLY A 58 3.45 -23.90 -0.87
CA GLY A 58 3.73 -24.06 0.57
C GLY A 58 2.76 -24.84 1.46
N GLU A 59 1.48 -24.97 1.14
CA GLU A 59 0.54 -25.58 2.10
C GLU A 59 0.19 -27.04 1.75
N LEU A 60 1.23 -27.88 1.79
CA LEU A 60 1.12 -29.34 1.79
C LEU A 60 1.40 -29.93 3.19
N GLY A 61 1.22 -29.13 4.25
CA GLY A 61 1.78 -29.41 5.57
C GLY A 61 0.85 -29.33 6.78
N GLN A 62 -0.48 -29.21 6.63
CA GLN A 62 -1.38 -29.26 7.80
C GLN A 62 -2.12 -30.60 7.88
N TYR A 63 -1.35 -31.64 8.19
CA TYR A 63 -1.87 -32.85 8.82
C TYR A 63 -1.04 -33.12 10.08
N GLY A 64 -1.66 -32.98 11.26
CA GLY A 64 -1.05 -33.12 12.60
C GLY A 64 -0.56 -31.77 13.15
N SER A 65 -0.71 -31.43 14.43
CA SER A 65 -1.22 -32.12 15.61
C SER A 65 -1.47 -31.02 16.65
N ASP A 66 -2.39 -31.29 17.56
CA ASP A 66 -2.54 -30.74 18.93
C ASP A 66 -1.29 -30.00 19.49
N ASP A 67 -1.48 -28.74 19.95
CA ASP A 67 -0.82 -28.03 21.07
C ASP A 67 -0.55 -26.51 20.83
N ASP A 68 -1.04 -25.73 21.80
CA ASP A 68 -0.80 -24.35 22.28
C ASP A 68 -0.09 -23.24 21.45
N ASP A 69 -0.74 -22.06 21.48
CA ASP A 69 -0.21 -20.69 21.59
C ASP A 69 1.02 -20.25 20.77
N GLU A 70 0.82 -19.87 19.50
CA GLU A 70 1.34 -18.60 18.92
C GLU A 70 0.79 -18.47 17.49
N LYS A 71 -0.30 -17.72 17.31
CA LYS A 71 -0.66 -17.24 15.97
C LYS A 71 0.56 -16.47 15.44
N PRO A 72 1.11 -16.79 14.25
CA PRO A 72 2.14 -15.96 13.64
C PRO A 72 1.62 -14.53 13.60
N SER A 73 2.25 -13.63 14.35
CA SER A 73 1.85 -12.23 14.36
C SER A 73 1.94 -11.72 12.93
N ALA A 74 0.86 -11.16 12.40
CA ALA A 74 0.82 -10.66 11.02
C ALA A 74 2.04 -9.73 10.76
N PRO A 75 2.67 -9.81 9.58
CA PRO A 75 3.84 -8.99 9.31
C PRO A 75 3.48 -7.49 9.42
N PRO A 76 4.42 -6.65 9.87
CA PRO A 76 4.17 -5.22 9.96
C PRO A 76 3.88 -4.63 8.57
N TYR A 77 3.12 -3.53 8.52
CA TYR A 77 2.82 -2.86 7.26
C TYR A 77 4.03 -2.07 6.73
N LEU A 78 4.14 -1.93 5.41
CA LEU A 78 5.23 -1.21 4.75
C LEU A 78 5.09 0.32 4.87
N ASP A 79 5.43 0.89 6.03
CA ASP A 79 5.30 2.32 6.32
C ASP A 79 6.50 3.18 5.90
N ILE A 80 7.63 2.55 5.54
CA ILE A 80 8.86 3.22 5.08
C ILE A 80 9.15 2.83 3.62
N CYS A 81 9.30 3.84 2.76
CA CYS A 81 9.67 3.66 1.37
C CYS A 81 11.17 3.35 1.22
N ALA A 82 11.56 2.74 0.10
CA ALA A 82 12.96 2.54 -0.27
C ALA A 82 13.78 3.85 -0.37
N CYS A 83 13.12 5.00 -0.57
CA CYS A 83 13.77 6.30 -0.53
C CYS A 83 14.17 6.76 0.89
N GLY A 84 13.75 6.01 1.93
CA GLY A 84 14.02 6.29 3.33
C GLY A 84 12.99 7.17 4.04
N HIS A 85 11.94 7.61 3.34
CA HIS A 85 10.88 8.47 3.89
C HIS A 85 9.58 7.69 4.12
N GLY A 86 8.76 8.18 5.05
CA GLY A 86 7.52 7.53 5.45
C GLY A 86 6.32 7.93 4.60
N VAL A 87 5.14 7.46 4.98
CA VAL A 87 3.86 7.77 4.31
C VAL A 87 3.54 9.28 4.27
N ALA A 88 3.97 10.04 5.28
CA ALA A 88 3.70 11.47 5.38
C ALA A 88 4.36 12.27 4.26
N GLU A 89 5.62 11.98 3.95
CA GLU A 89 6.37 12.59 2.84
C GLU A 89 5.85 12.12 1.48
N HIS A 90 5.10 11.01 1.43
CA HIS A 90 4.41 10.54 0.23
C HIS A 90 2.95 11.00 0.21
N GLY A 91 2.66 12.22 0.68
CA GLY A 91 1.37 12.86 0.47
C GLY A 91 0.21 12.33 1.32
N ALA A 92 0.48 11.43 2.27
CA ALA A 92 -0.49 10.94 3.25
C ALA A 92 -0.45 11.71 4.58
N ASN A 93 -0.13 13.00 4.55
CA ASN A 93 -0.16 13.87 5.72
C ASN A 93 -1.47 14.67 5.78
N GLU A 94 -2.48 14.14 6.49
CA GLU A 94 -3.80 14.76 6.65
C GLU A 94 -3.73 16.19 7.21
N LEU A 95 -2.84 16.44 8.17
CA LEU A 95 -2.69 17.76 8.80
C LEU A 95 -2.18 18.82 7.83
N GLN A 96 -1.37 18.42 6.86
CA GLN A 96 -0.76 19.33 5.89
C GLN A 96 -1.68 19.61 4.70
N ILE A 97 -2.45 18.61 4.24
CA ILE A 97 -3.26 18.72 3.02
C ILE A 97 -4.74 19.01 3.30
N GLY A 98 -5.18 18.81 4.54
CA GLY A 98 -6.58 18.94 4.94
C GLY A 98 -7.39 17.67 4.70
N THR A 99 -8.45 17.50 5.49
CA THR A 99 -9.29 16.30 5.51
C THR A 99 -9.99 16.02 4.18
N GLU A 100 -10.42 17.08 3.47
CA GLU A 100 -11.13 16.92 2.19
C GLU A 100 -10.20 16.36 1.10
N GLU A 101 -8.99 16.90 0.98
CA GLU A 101 -8.00 16.44 0.01
C GLU A 101 -7.45 15.06 0.38
N TYR A 102 -7.23 14.80 1.68
CA TYR A 102 -6.85 13.48 2.16
C TYR A 102 -7.90 12.42 1.76
N ARG A 103 -9.19 12.72 1.95
CA ARG A 103 -10.27 11.82 1.53
C ARG A 103 -10.34 11.63 0.01
N ARG A 104 -10.14 12.70 -0.78
CA ARG A 104 -10.10 12.60 -2.25
C ARG A 104 -8.97 11.67 -2.70
N ARG A 105 -7.78 11.84 -2.15
CA ARG A 105 -6.61 10.99 -2.43
C ARG A 105 -6.83 9.56 -1.98
N ALA A 106 -7.43 9.35 -0.80
CA ALA A 106 -7.80 8.04 -0.31
C ALA A 106 -8.71 7.30 -1.30
N SER A 107 -9.83 7.93 -1.70
CA SER A 107 -10.78 7.33 -2.64
C SER A 107 -10.15 7.04 -4.01
N TYR A 108 -9.28 7.93 -4.49
CA TYR A 108 -8.59 7.74 -5.75
C TYR A 108 -7.56 6.60 -5.69
N ALA A 109 -6.73 6.57 -4.64
CA ALA A 109 -5.75 5.51 -4.40
C ALA A 109 -6.40 4.14 -4.25
N ILE A 110 -7.51 4.06 -3.53
CA ILE A 110 -8.31 2.83 -3.39
C ILE A 110 -8.77 2.31 -4.75
N ARG A 111 -9.31 3.19 -5.60
CA ARG A 111 -9.79 2.79 -6.93
C ARG A 111 -8.66 2.30 -7.85
N ILE A 112 -7.48 2.91 -7.76
CA ILE A 112 -6.30 2.43 -8.50
C ILE A 112 -5.90 1.06 -8.00
N ASP A 113 -5.84 0.87 -6.68
CA ASP A 113 -5.53 -0.43 -6.07
C ASP A 113 -6.54 -1.50 -6.51
N GLU A 114 -7.84 -1.20 -6.56
CA GLU A 114 -8.86 -2.12 -7.08
C GLU A 114 -8.55 -2.55 -8.51
N ASN A 115 -8.25 -1.60 -9.40
CA ASN A 115 -7.88 -1.92 -10.78
C ASN A 115 -6.60 -2.78 -10.86
N MET A 116 -5.57 -2.45 -10.07
CA MET A 116 -4.35 -3.25 -10.02
C MET A 116 -4.57 -4.63 -9.41
N GLN A 117 -5.52 -4.77 -8.49
CA GLN A 117 -5.90 -6.04 -7.89
C GLN A 117 -6.62 -6.93 -8.89
N ASP A 118 -7.55 -6.37 -9.67
CA ASP A 118 -8.24 -7.07 -10.76
C ASP A 118 -7.25 -7.58 -11.83
N GLU A 119 -6.17 -6.84 -12.08
CA GLU A 119 -5.09 -7.25 -12.99
C GLU A 119 -4.07 -8.21 -12.36
N GLY A 120 -4.15 -8.49 -11.06
CA GLY A 120 -3.17 -9.29 -10.33
C GLY A 120 -1.80 -8.63 -10.14
N LYS A 121 -1.72 -7.30 -10.34
CA LYS A 121 -0.50 -6.48 -10.24
C LYS A 121 -0.43 -5.65 -8.97
N LEU A 122 -1.34 -5.85 -8.01
CA LEU A 122 -1.38 -5.08 -6.78
C LEU A 122 -0.08 -5.18 -5.96
N LEU A 123 0.67 -6.28 -6.01
CA LEU A 123 1.96 -6.39 -5.32
C LEU A 123 3.16 -6.02 -6.21
N ASP A 124 2.92 -5.65 -7.47
CA ASP A 124 3.96 -5.19 -8.39
C ASP A 124 4.14 -3.67 -8.24
N PHE A 125 5.10 -3.28 -7.39
CA PHE A 125 5.45 -1.87 -7.17
C PHE A 125 6.29 -1.27 -8.32
N ALA A 126 6.77 -2.09 -9.26
CA ALA A 126 7.45 -1.62 -10.46
C ALA A 126 6.46 -1.35 -11.60
N TYR A 127 5.25 -1.90 -11.52
CA TYR A 127 4.18 -1.63 -12.47
C TYR A 127 3.72 -0.17 -12.36
N SER A 128 3.79 0.53 -13.49
CA SER A 128 3.21 1.86 -13.66
C SER A 128 2.21 1.74 -14.79
N ASP A 129 0.94 1.93 -14.47
CA ASP A 129 -0.10 1.99 -15.49
C ASP A 129 0.02 3.34 -16.23
N PRO A 130 0.16 3.34 -17.58
CA PRO A 130 0.29 4.57 -18.35
C PRO A 130 -1.01 5.40 -18.38
N ASP A 131 -2.16 4.79 -18.12
CA ASP A 131 -3.48 5.43 -18.17
C ASP A 131 -3.95 5.93 -16.78
N VAL A 132 -3.21 5.62 -15.71
CA VAL A 132 -3.50 6.08 -14.35
C VAL A 132 -2.73 7.37 -14.05
N GLU A 133 -3.46 8.48 -13.93
CA GLU A 133 -2.90 9.74 -13.45
C GLU A 133 -2.45 9.58 -11.99
N THR A 134 -1.15 9.57 -11.72
CA THR A 134 -0.67 9.59 -10.33
C THR A 134 -1.25 10.78 -9.56
N CYS A 135 -1.37 10.68 -8.23
CA CYS A 135 -1.86 11.75 -7.36
C CYS A 135 -1.08 13.08 -7.48
N GLN A 136 0.01 13.10 -8.25
CA GLN A 136 0.76 14.30 -8.66
C GLN A 136 -0.14 15.37 -9.30
N PHE A 137 -1.18 14.98 -10.06
CA PHE A 137 -2.07 15.91 -10.75
C PHE A 137 -3.18 16.52 -9.88
N LEU A 138 -3.46 15.95 -8.70
CA LEU A 138 -4.43 16.51 -7.77
C LEU A 138 -3.93 17.79 -7.08
N ARG A 139 -2.63 18.11 -7.20
CA ARG A 139 -2.06 19.38 -6.69
C ARG A 139 -2.46 20.61 -7.51
N THR A 140 -3.01 20.45 -8.72
CA THR A 140 -3.15 21.56 -9.68
C THR A 140 -4.52 21.61 -10.34
N THR A 141 -5.60 21.75 -9.56
CA THR A 141 -6.85 22.34 -10.06
C THR A 141 -7.32 23.44 -9.13
N SER A 142 -6.54 24.52 -9.09
CA SER A 142 -7.01 25.85 -8.70
C SER A 142 -6.47 26.81 -9.74
N GLN A 143 -7.19 26.94 -10.85
CA GLN A 143 -7.18 28.12 -11.71
C GLN A 143 -8.52 28.82 -11.54
#